data_AF-A0A848DSH9-F1
#
_entry.id   AF-A0A848DSH9-F1
#
_cell.length_a   1.000
_cell.length_b   1.000
_cell.length_c   1.000
_cell.angle_alpha   90.00
_cell.angle_beta   90.00
_cell.angle_gamma   90.00
#
_symmetry.space_group_name_H-M   'P 1'
#
loop_
_entity.id
_entity.type
_entity.pdbx_description
1 polymer ?
#
loop_
_entity_poly.entity_id
_entity_poly.type
_entity_poly.pdbx_seq_one_letter_code
_entity_poly.pdbx_strand_id
1 'polypeptide(L)'
;MRFFYDCEFIEDGTTIDLVSIGVVGEDGREFYAVSTEFDPRRAGAWVRNNVIPKLPSPADPAWRSRARIRADLLEFLTSAPGEVELWAWIAAYDHVALCQLWGAMPALPRALPRFTRELRQRWEEAGRPALP
;
A
#
# COMPACT_ATOMS: atom_id res chain seq x y z
N MET A 1 11.57 8.86 9.31
CA MET A 1 11.67 7.48 8.81
C MET A 1 10.95 7.39 7.48
N ARG A 2 11.61 6.92 6.43
CA ARG A 2 11.00 6.70 5.11
C ARG A 2 10.44 5.29 4.97
N PHE A 3 9.24 5.22 4.41
CA PHE A 3 8.57 3.98 4.06
C PHE A 3 8.22 4.00 2.58
N PHE A 4 8.59 2.92 1.89
CA PHE A 4 8.30 2.68 0.48
C PHE A 4 7.20 1.64 0.41
N TYR A 5 6.13 1.91 -0.32
CA TYR A 5 4.99 1.01 -0.38
C TYR A 5 4.40 0.89 -1.78
N ASP A 6 3.63 -0.17 -1.95
CA ASP A 6 2.89 -0.51 -3.17
C ASP A 6 1.60 -1.23 -2.78
N CYS A 7 0.52 -0.98 -3.52
CA CYS A 7 -0.75 -1.66 -3.33
C CYS A 7 -1.17 -2.38 -4.62
N GLU A 8 -1.75 -3.57 -4.46
CA GLU A 8 -2.54 -4.19 -5.51
C GLU A 8 -4.02 -4.00 -5.17
N PHE A 9 -4.84 -3.72 -6.17
CA PHE A 9 -6.26 -3.45 -5.98
C PHE A 9 -7.09 -3.77 -7.23
N ILE A 10 -8.40 -3.92 -7.03
CA ILE A 10 -9.40 -3.95 -8.10
C ILE A 10 -10.08 -2.58 -8.12
N GLU A 11 -9.98 -1.87 -9.24
CA GLU A 11 -10.64 -0.58 -9.43
C GLU A 11 -11.63 -0.62 -10.60
N ASP A 12 -12.65 0.21 -10.55
CA ASP A 12 -13.71 0.31 -11.56
C ASP A 12 -14.07 1.75 -11.95
N GLY A 13 -13.14 2.69 -11.74
CA GLY A 13 -13.37 4.12 -11.90
C GLY A 13 -14.25 4.77 -10.82
N THR A 14 -14.78 4.00 -9.87
CA THR A 14 -15.58 4.52 -8.74
C THR A 14 -14.98 4.13 -7.39
N THR A 15 -14.58 2.87 -7.25
CA THR A 15 -14.04 2.29 -6.02
C THR A 15 -12.63 1.74 -6.23
N ILE A 16 -11.89 1.65 -5.13
CA ILE A 16 -10.58 0.97 -5.07
C ILE A 16 -10.69 -0.11 -4.00
N ASP A 17 -10.80 -1.36 -4.43
CA ASP A 17 -10.92 -2.52 -3.55
C ASP A 17 -9.53 -3.15 -3.33
N LEU A 18 -8.97 -2.89 -2.15
CA LEU A 18 -7.59 -3.30 -1.81
C LEU A 18 -7.45 -4.82 -1.82
N VAL A 19 -6.56 -5.33 -2.67
CA VAL A 19 -6.15 -6.74 -2.68
C VAL A 19 -5.01 -6.96 -1.70
N SER A 20 -3.91 -6.21 -1.82
CA SER A 20 -2.75 -6.35 -0.92
C SER A 20 -1.98 -5.04 -0.78
N ILE A 21 -1.18 -4.94 0.29
CA ILE A 21 -0.25 -3.84 0.51
C ILE A 21 1.10 -4.39 1.01
N GLY A 22 2.18 -3.94 0.38
CA GLY A 22 3.55 -4.17 0.83
C GLY A 22 4.20 -2.85 1.26
N VAL A 23 4.94 -2.86 2.36
CA VAL A 23 5.65 -1.69 2.89
C VAL A 23 7.04 -2.07 3.38
N VAL A 24 8.06 -1.30 2.99
CA VAL A 24 9.44 -1.47 3.42
C VAL A 24 9.94 -0.17 4.04
N GLY A 25 10.49 -0.25 5.26
CA GLY A 25 11.17 0.87 5.92
C GLY A 25 12.60 1.04 5.42
N GLU A 26 13.13 2.27 5.41
CA GLU A 26 14.54 2.51 5.06
C GLU A 26 15.55 1.83 6.01
N ASP A 27 15.09 1.33 7.16
CA ASP A 27 15.85 0.52 8.12
C ASP A 27 15.68 -1.00 7.92
N GLY A 28 15.03 -1.42 6.82
CA GLY A 28 14.96 -2.82 6.38
C GLY A 28 13.81 -3.64 6.99
N ARG A 29 12.94 -3.04 7.81
CA ARG A 29 11.71 -3.74 8.24
C ARG A 29 10.71 -3.86 7.11
N GLU A 30 9.95 -4.94 7.11
CA GLU A 30 8.98 -5.25 6.07
C GLU A 30 7.61 -5.53 6.67
N PHE A 31 6.58 -5.13 5.94
CA PHE A 31 5.19 -5.42 6.19
C PHE A 31 4.54 -5.89 4.90
N TYR A 32 3.80 -6.99 4.97
CA TYR A 32 3.00 -7.46 3.86
C TYR A 32 1.67 -8.02 4.38
N ALA A 33 0.58 -7.66 3.71
CA ALA A 33 -0.73 -8.20 4.00
C ALA A 33 -1.61 -8.27 2.74
N VAL A 34 -2.48 -9.26 2.71
CA VAL A 34 -3.53 -9.46 1.70
C VAL A 34 -4.88 -9.31 2.38
N SER A 35 -5.78 -8.52 1.79
CA SER A 35 -7.11 -8.35 2.34
C SER A 35 -7.93 -9.62 2.15
N THR A 36 -8.64 -10.05 3.19
CA THR A 36 -9.67 -11.10 3.09
C THR A 36 -11.01 -10.58 2.58
N GLU A 37 -11.12 -9.28 2.29
CA GLU A 37 -12.40 -8.59 2.06
C GLU A 37 -12.64 -8.17 0.61
N PHE A 38 -11.64 -8.25 -0.27
CA PHE A 38 -11.85 -7.95 -1.69
C PHE A 38 -12.65 -9.05 -2.39
N ASP A 39 -13.42 -8.69 -3.42
CA ASP A 39 -14.15 -9.69 -4.23
C ASP A 39 -13.34 -10.08 -5.48
N PRO A 40 -12.72 -11.28 -5.53
CA PRO A 40 -11.95 -11.73 -6.70
C PRO A 40 -12.80 -11.90 -7.96
N ARG A 41 -14.14 -11.95 -7.83
CA ARG A 41 -15.05 -12.01 -9.00
C ARG A 41 -15.15 -10.67 -9.71
N ARG A 42 -14.82 -9.55 -9.06
CA ARG A 42 -14.76 -8.22 -9.69
C ARG A 42 -13.47 -7.95 -10.44
N ALA A 43 -12.45 -8.80 -10.29
CA ALA A 43 -11.17 -8.63 -10.95
C ALA A 43 -11.31 -8.67 -12.48
N GLY A 44 -10.73 -7.68 -13.16
CA GLY A 44 -10.54 -7.68 -14.61
C GLY A 44 -9.50 -8.72 -15.06
N ALA A 45 -9.39 -8.94 -16.37
CA ALA A 45 -8.49 -9.94 -16.94
C ALA A 45 -7.02 -9.71 -16.52
N TRP A 46 -6.57 -8.45 -16.44
CA TRP A 46 -5.20 -8.13 -16.06
C TRP A 46 -4.90 -8.56 -14.62
N VAL A 47 -5.74 -8.18 -13.65
CA VAL A 47 -5.58 -8.53 -12.23
C VAL A 47 -5.63 -10.05 -12.03
N ARG A 48 -6.57 -10.75 -12.72
CA ARG A 48 -6.66 -12.22 -12.65
C ARG A 48 -5.41 -12.92 -13.14
N ASN A 49 -4.74 -12.37 -14.14
CA ASN A 49 -3.57 -13.00 -14.75
C ASN A 49 -2.25 -12.60 -14.08
N ASN A 50 -2.17 -11.39 -13.52
CA ASN A 50 -0.91 -10.80 -13.07
C ASN A 50 -0.79 -10.61 -11.57
N VAL A 51 -1.91 -10.56 -10.84
CA VAL A 51 -1.92 -10.27 -9.38
C VAL A 51 -2.33 -11.51 -8.60
N ILE A 52 -3.55 -12.01 -8.84
CA ILE A 52 -4.14 -13.12 -8.08
C ILE A 52 -3.23 -14.36 -8.00
N PRO A 53 -2.55 -14.79 -9.08
CA PRO A 53 -1.70 -15.99 -9.02
C PRO A 53 -0.44 -15.84 -8.16
N LYS A 54 -0.06 -14.60 -7.79
CA LYS A 54 1.11 -14.30 -6.97
C LYS A 54 0.78 -14.18 -5.48
N LEU A 55 -0.51 -14.21 -5.13
CA LEU A 55 -0.93 -14.16 -3.73
C LEU A 55 -0.47 -15.43 -3.00
N PRO A 56 -0.16 -15.34 -1.70
CA PRO A 56 0.24 -16.50 -0.91
C PRO A 56 -0.92 -17.49 -0.75
N SER A 57 -0.57 -18.71 -0.30
CA SER A 57 -1.56 -19.75 0.02
C SER A 57 -2.66 -19.20 0.95
N PRO A 58 -3.93 -19.61 0.81
CA PRO A 58 -5.02 -19.12 1.68
C PRO A 58 -4.83 -19.36 3.18
N ALA A 59 -3.94 -20.28 3.57
CA ALA A 59 -3.60 -20.54 4.97
C ALA A 59 -2.47 -19.62 5.52
N ASP A 60 -1.89 -18.76 4.67
CA ASP A 60 -0.80 -17.88 5.04
C ASP A 60 -1.27 -16.76 5.98
N PRO A 61 -0.52 -16.43 7.06
CA PRO A 61 -0.88 -15.37 8.00
C PRO A 61 -0.86 -13.94 7.41
N ALA A 62 -0.40 -13.76 6.17
CA ALA A 62 -0.52 -12.50 5.44
C ALA A 62 -1.99 -12.14 5.13
N TRP A 63 -2.89 -13.13 5.06
CA TRP A 63 -4.32 -12.88 4.86
C TRP A 63 -4.94 -12.28 6.12
N ARG A 64 -5.44 -11.04 6.02
CA ARG A 64 -5.97 -10.25 7.14
C ARG A 64 -7.20 -9.46 6.75
N SER A 65 -8.08 -9.22 7.72
CA SER A 65 -9.18 -8.24 7.56
C SER A 65 -8.61 -6.83 7.39
N ARG A 66 -9.31 -5.94 6.70
CA ARG A 66 -8.95 -4.51 6.58
C ARG A 66 -8.80 -3.86 7.96
N ALA A 67 -9.63 -4.26 8.93
CA ALA A 67 -9.53 -3.80 10.31
C ALA A 67 -8.23 -4.22 11.00
N ARG A 68 -7.68 -5.40 10.66
CA ARG A 68 -6.39 -5.86 11.15
C ARG A 68 -5.24 -5.20 10.39
N ILE A 69 -5.33 -5.10 9.06
CA ILE A 69 -4.33 -4.42 8.21
C ILE A 69 -4.12 -2.98 8.70
N ARG A 70 -5.19 -2.19 8.90
CA ARG A 70 -5.04 -0.80 9.36
C ARG A 70 -4.37 -0.68 10.74
N ALA A 71 -4.62 -1.63 11.64
CA ALA A 71 -4.07 -1.62 12.99
C ALA A 71 -2.57 -1.95 12.95
N ASP A 72 -2.23 -3.06 12.30
CA ASP A 72 -0.84 -3.52 12.19
C ASP A 72 0.00 -2.54 11.35
N LEU A 73 -0.58 -1.95 10.29
CA LEU A 73 0.11 -0.96 9.48
C LEU A 73 0.39 0.33 10.25
N LEU A 74 -0.56 0.80 11.07
CA LEU A 74 -0.32 1.96 11.92
C LEU A 74 0.81 1.70 12.92
N GLU A 75 0.78 0.54 13.58
CA GLU A 75 1.82 0.11 14.51
C GLU A 75 3.18 0.05 13.78
N PHE A 76 3.24 -0.60 12.62
CA PHE A 76 4.44 -0.73 11.82
C PHE A 76 5.04 0.65 11.46
N LEU A 77 4.23 1.55 10.90
CA LEU A 77 4.65 2.89 10.46
C LEU A 77 5.07 3.79 11.61
N THR A 78 4.54 3.58 12.83
CA THR A 78 4.82 4.44 14.00
C THR A 78 5.74 3.80 15.04
N SER A 79 6.23 2.59 14.77
CA SER A 79 7.16 1.86 15.66
C SER A 79 8.58 2.47 15.72
N ALA A 80 8.96 3.26 14.71
CA ALA A 80 10.26 3.91 14.64
C ALA A 80 10.20 5.39 15.06
N PRO A 81 11.27 5.94 15.65
CA PRO A 81 11.32 7.36 15.99
C PRO A 81 11.37 8.26 14.74
N GLY A 82 10.82 9.46 14.88
CA GLY A 82 10.80 10.51 13.85
C GLY A 82 9.49 10.57 13.05
N GLU A 83 9.41 11.53 12.15
CA GLU A 83 8.22 11.69 11.30
C GLU A 83 8.13 10.60 10.22
N VAL A 84 6.90 10.19 9.91
CA VAL A 84 6.62 9.20 8.86
C VAL A 84 6.64 9.90 7.50
N GLU A 85 7.53 9.44 6.61
CA GLU A 85 7.49 9.79 5.19
C GLU A 85 7.01 8.60 4.37
N LEU A 86 5.92 8.78 3.63
CA LEU A 86 5.43 7.79 2.67
C LEU A 86 5.96 8.09 1.28
N TRP A 87 6.49 7.07 0.62
CA TRP A 87 7.00 7.10 -0.76
C TRP A 87 6.41 5.94 -1.56
N ALA A 88 6.00 6.18 -2.79
CA ALA A 88 5.60 5.14 -3.74
C ALA A 88 5.85 5.62 -5.17
N TRP A 89 5.80 4.71 -6.14
CA TRP A 89 6.08 4.99 -7.55
C TRP A 89 4.78 5.04 -8.35
N ILE A 90 4.41 6.21 -8.88
CA ILE A 90 3.12 6.48 -9.53
C ILE A 90 1.96 6.27 -8.53
N ALA A 91 2.05 6.97 -7.40
CA ALA A 91 1.42 6.61 -6.13
C ALA A 91 -0.04 7.03 -5.93
N ALA A 92 -0.69 7.61 -6.95
CA ALA A 92 -1.95 8.33 -6.74
C ALA A 92 -3.05 7.41 -6.20
N TYR A 93 -3.23 6.24 -6.83
CA TYR A 93 -4.23 5.26 -6.40
C TYR A 93 -3.81 4.54 -5.11
N ASP A 94 -2.53 4.22 -4.95
CA ASP A 94 -1.97 3.62 -3.73
C ASP A 94 -2.25 4.47 -2.51
N HIS A 95 -2.08 5.79 -2.62
CA HIS A 95 -2.36 6.71 -1.53
C HIS A 95 -3.84 6.66 -1.13
N VAL A 96 -4.75 6.63 -2.10
CA VAL A 96 -6.18 6.50 -1.83
C VAL A 96 -6.50 5.14 -1.19
N ALA A 97 -5.95 4.05 -1.73
CA ALA A 97 -6.15 2.69 -1.22
C ALA A 97 -5.69 2.56 0.25
N LEU A 98 -4.51 3.09 0.57
CA LEU A 98 -3.95 3.16 1.92
C LEU A 98 -4.85 3.99 2.83
N CYS A 99 -5.19 5.23 2.46
CA CYS A 99 -5.99 6.10 3.32
C CYS A 99 -7.39 5.54 3.59
N GLN A 100 -8.01 4.87 2.61
CA GLN A 100 -9.32 4.24 2.74
C GLN A 100 -9.35 3.05 3.72
N LEU A 101 -8.21 2.58 4.24
CA LEU A 101 -8.18 1.69 5.41
C LEU A 101 -8.76 2.35 6.68
N TRP A 102 -8.69 3.67 6.76
CA TRP A 102 -9.30 4.48 7.84
C TRP A 102 -10.60 5.17 7.41
N GLY A 103 -11.05 4.98 6.17
CA GLY A 103 -12.24 5.63 5.62
C GLY A 103 -11.91 6.96 4.96
N ALA A 104 -12.65 8.03 5.31
CA ALA A 104 -12.40 9.35 4.74
C ALA A 104 -11.09 9.97 5.27
N MET A 105 -10.48 10.86 4.47
CA MET A 105 -9.20 11.51 4.81
C MET A 105 -9.15 12.16 6.22
N PRO A 106 -10.22 12.77 6.76
CA PRO A 106 -10.21 13.30 8.14
C PRO A 106 -10.00 12.24 9.23
N ALA A 107 -10.33 10.97 8.95
CA ALA A 107 -10.16 9.85 9.88
C ALA A 107 -8.73 9.27 9.86
N LEU A 108 -7.87 9.70 8.92
CA LEU A 108 -6.48 9.26 8.87
C LEU A 108 -5.76 9.62 10.19
N PRO A 109 -4.98 8.73 10.81
CA PRO A 109 -4.23 9.04 12.02
C PRO A 109 -3.33 10.27 11.86
N ARG A 110 -3.25 11.14 12.87
CA ARG A 110 -2.43 12.38 12.81
C ARG A 110 -0.95 12.12 12.56
N ALA A 111 -0.44 10.95 12.97
CA ALA A 111 0.94 10.55 12.76
C ALA A 111 1.29 10.27 11.28
N LEU A 112 0.29 10.03 10.41
CA LEU A 112 0.52 9.73 8.99
C LEU A 112 0.42 10.99 8.13
N PRO A 113 1.29 11.18 7.12
CA PRO A 113 1.18 12.31 6.21
C PRO A 113 -0.06 12.19 5.32
N ARG A 114 -0.64 13.34 4.93
CA ARG A 114 -1.82 13.43 4.02
C ARG A 114 -1.43 13.45 2.54
N PHE A 115 -0.20 13.04 2.26
CA PHE A 115 0.33 12.91 0.91
C PHE A 115 1.36 11.80 0.90
N THR A 116 1.56 11.22 -0.28
CA THR A 116 2.68 10.34 -0.58
C THR A 116 3.64 11.07 -1.51
N ARG A 117 4.93 10.99 -1.21
CA ARG A 117 5.99 11.52 -2.08
C ARG A 117 6.13 10.61 -3.30
N GLU A 118 6.26 11.22 -4.47
CA GLU A 118 6.28 10.52 -5.74
C GLU A 118 7.73 10.15 -6.12
N LEU A 119 8.03 8.84 -6.07
CA LEU A 119 9.36 8.34 -6.34
C LEU A 119 9.74 8.46 -7.82
N ARG A 120 8.77 8.35 -8.74
CA ARG A 120 8.99 8.59 -10.17
C ARG A 120 9.44 10.03 -10.42
N GLN A 121 8.78 10.99 -9.78
CA GLN A 121 9.11 12.41 -9.89
C GLN A 121 10.55 12.64 -9.41
N ARG A 122 10.91 12.10 -8.24
CA ARG A 122 12.29 12.15 -7.73
C ARG A 122 13.30 11.54 -8.70
N TRP A 123 12.97 10.43 -9.35
CA TRP A 123 13.83 9.80 -10.35
C TRP A 123 14.05 10.70 -11.57
N GLU A 124 13.02 11.42 -12.02
CA GLU A 124 13.16 12.40 -13.12
C GLU A 124 14.02 13.60 -12.70
N GLU A 125 13.79 14.14 -11.51
CA GLU A 125 14.58 15.25 -10.93
C GLU A 125 16.06 14.87 -10.73
N ALA A 126 16.34 13.60 -10.45
CA ALA A 126 17.70 13.07 -10.33
C ALA A 126 18.41 12.85 -11.68
N GLY A 127 17.81 13.26 -12.81
CA GLY A 127 18.40 13.11 -14.13
C GLY A 127 18.22 11.73 -14.75
N ARG A 128 17.20 10.96 -14.31
CA ARG A 128 16.84 9.64 -14.87
C ARG A 128 18.00 8.64 -14.84
N PRO A 129 18.65 8.42 -13.67
CA PRO A 129 19.70 7.41 -13.57
C PRO A 129 19.17 6.03 -13.96
N ALA A 130 20.06 5.14 -14.44
CA ALA A 130 19.68 3.76 -14.72
C ALA A 130 19.08 3.11 -13.46
N LEU A 131 17.90 2.52 -13.61
CA LEU A 131 17.26 1.76 -12.55
C LEU A 131 17.95 0.40 -12.41
N PRO A 132 18.07 -0.14 -11.18
CA PRO A 132 18.60 -1.47 -10.94
C PRO A 132 17.75 -2.58 -11.57
#